data_AF-A0A1E4ZIB9-F1
#
_entry.id   AF-A0A1E4ZIB9-F1
#
_cell.length_a   1.000
_cell.length_b   1.000
_cell.length_c   1.000
_cell.angle_alpha   90.00
_cell.angle_beta   90.00
_cell.angle_gamma   90.00
#
_symmetry.space_group_name_H-M   'P 1'
#
loop_
_entity.id
_entity.type
_entity.pdbx_description
1 polymer ?
#
loop_
_entity_poly.entity_id
_entity_poly.type
_entity_poly.pdbx_seq_one_letter_code
_entity_poly.pdbx_strand_id
1 'polypeptide(L)'
;MRTRETANHIIKQANIQLFPFDSHAVRAVSAVLIPAAIALLDDEPEAQDWLNYAVEFLSTVYSPWGDAEGGWAEGPHYWMTGMAYLIDAVNLLKSYTSIDLYQRPFFQHTGDFPLYTKAPDTRRATFGDDSTMGDLPSLKIGYNLRQFAGVTGNGAYQWYYDEIKRNDPGTEMAFYNYGWWDLNFDELAYRTDFPVIEAKPLAADDTLRWFKGIGWVAIQQDMAEPDKHIQFVMKSSRFGSISHSHGDQNAFCLAAFGEDLAIQSGYYVAFNSTMHQNWRRQTRSKNAILIDGKGQYAAKDKSRAIGSTGHITIAEQLDDHIYIQGDATAAYQSLTPGVTQVLRDVYFVNNNYFVIVDAIDAEIPVSIDWLLHANSPMDLGATTFRYSGEKAGFYGQIL
;
A
#
# COMPACT_ATOMS: atom_id res chain seq x y z
N MET A 1 -0.94 14.91 33.03
CA MET A 1 -0.60 15.49 31.72
C MET A 1 -0.85 14.44 30.66
N ARG A 2 -1.60 14.76 29.58
CA ARG A 2 -1.94 13.78 28.53
C ARG A 2 -0.71 13.16 27.86
N THR A 3 0.38 13.91 27.69
CA THR A 3 1.65 13.39 27.13
C THR A 3 2.21 12.22 27.94
N ARG A 4 2.17 12.28 29.28
CA ARG A 4 2.61 11.20 30.16
C ARG A 4 1.75 9.93 30.00
N GLU A 5 0.45 10.08 29.76
CA GLU A 5 -0.45 8.96 29.49
C GLU A 5 -0.12 8.31 28.14
N THR A 6 0.08 9.11 27.09
CA THR A 6 0.50 8.64 25.76
C THR A 6 1.86 7.94 25.81
N ALA A 7 2.85 8.53 26.49
CA ALA A 7 4.18 7.94 26.65
C ALA A 7 4.11 6.59 27.38
N ASN A 8 3.35 6.51 28.48
CA ASN A 8 3.13 5.25 29.20
C ASN A 8 2.45 4.20 28.32
N HIS A 9 1.47 4.60 27.51
CA HIS A 9 0.80 3.69 26.58
C HIS A 9 1.80 3.13 25.56
N ILE A 10 2.55 3.99 24.87
CA ILE A 10 3.52 3.62 23.84
C ILE A 10 4.61 2.70 24.40
N ILE A 11 5.27 3.14 25.48
CA ILE A 11 6.53 2.55 25.97
C ILE A 11 6.27 1.30 26.83
N LYS A 12 5.21 1.33 27.67
CA LYS A 12 4.98 0.30 28.69
C LYS A 12 3.82 -0.63 28.37
N GLN A 13 2.71 -0.10 27.87
CA GLN A 13 1.50 -0.92 27.65
C GLN A 13 1.53 -1.63 26.30
N ALA A 14 1.68 -0.86 25.21
CA ALA A 14 1.83 -1.38 23.85
C ALA A 14 3.22 -2.00 23.66
N ASN A 15 4.24 -1.44 24.31
CA ASN A 15 5.60 -1.97 24.33
C ASN A 15 6.12 -2.20 22.89
N ILE A 16 5.93 -1.19 22.04
CA ILE A 16 6.13 -1.27 20.58
C ILE A 16 7.59 -1.49 20.18
N GLN A 17 8.54 -1.23 21.07
CA GLN A 17 9.94 -1.60 20.90
C GLN A 17 10.15 -3.13 20.85
N LEU A 18 9.22 -3.92 21.41
CA LEU A 18 9.22 -5.39 21.36
C LEU A 18 8.08 -5.95 20.50
N PHE A 19 6.93 -5.27 20.48
CA PHE A 19 5.72 -5.69 19.75
C PHE A 19 5.26 -4.59 18.78
N PRO A 20 5.97 -4.38 17.66
CA PRO A 20 5.82 -3.16 16.88
C PRO A 20 4.55 -3.11 16.01
N PHE A 21 3.75 -4.18 15.96
CA PHE A 21 2.55 -4.29 15.12
C PHE A 21 1.29 -3.64 15.73
N ASP A 22 1.46 -2.51 16.41
CA ASP A 22 0.36 -1.63 16.87
C ASP A 22 0.43 -0.30 16.12
N SER A 23 -0.35 -0.19 15.05
CA SER A 23 -0.32 0.97 14.16
C SER A 23 -0.71 2.28 14.86
N HIS A 24 -1.53 2.24 15.91
CA HIS A 24 -1.93 3.45 16.64
C HIS A 24 -0.80 3.92 17.57
N ALA A 25 -0.18 3.01 18.32
CA ALA A 25 0.94 3.33 19.18
C ALA A 25 2.17 3.78 18.38
N VAL A 26 2.48 3.12 17.26
CA VAL A 26 3.55 3.53 16.33
C VAL A 26 3.30 4.95 15.80
N ARG A 27 2.08 5.23 15.33
CA ARG A 27 1.69 6.56 14.85
C ARG A 27 1.79 7.63 15.94
N ALA A 28 1.43 7.30 17.17
CA ALA A 28 1.43 8.25 18.30
C ALA A 28 2.84 8.74 18.68
N VAL A 29 3.90 7.97 18.36
CA VAL A 29 5.30 8.42 18.52
C VAL A 29 5.52 9.72 17.74
N SER A 30 5.15 9.72 16.46
CA SER A 30 5.31 10.87 15.57
C SER A 30 4.25 11.95 15.82
N ALA A 31 2.97 11.56 15.84
CA ALA A 31 1.86 12.50 15.87
C ALA A 31 1.71 13.26 17.21
N VAL A 32 2.25 12.71 18.31
CA VAL A 32 2.02 13.26 19.65
C VAL A 32 3.30 13.35 20.46
N LEU A 33 4.06 12.24 20.57
CA LEU A 33 5.16 12.16 21.55
C LEU A 33 6.28 13.13 21.22
N ILE A 34 6.74 13.19 19.97
CA ILE A 34 7.81 14.10 19.53
C ILE A 34 7.45 15.58 19.73
N PRO A 35 6.35 16.13 19.16
CA PRO A 35 6.04 17.54 19.31
C PRO A 35 5.81 17.93 20.77
N ALA A 36 5.16 17.07 21.56
CA ALA A 36 4.92 17.33 22.97
C ALA A 36 6.21 17.27 23.80
N ALA A 37 7.09 16.31 23.55
CA ALA A 37 8.36 16.18 24.29
C ALA A 37 9.30 17.36 24.00
N ILE A 38 9.37 17.83 22.74
CA ILE A 38 10.12 19.04 22.38
C ILE A 38 9.55 20.26 23.13
N ALA A 39 8.23 20.44 23.14
CA ALA A 39 7.59 21.58 23.79
C ALA A 39 7.74 21.61 25.32
N LEU A 40 7.98 20.46 25.95
CA LEU A 40 8.03 20.30 27.41
C LEU A 40 9.45 20.09 27.95
N LEU A 41 10.48 20.15 27.10
CA LEU A 41 11.83 19.68 27.45
C LEU A 41 12.40 20.36 28.70
N ASP A 42 12.15 21.67 28.87
CA ASP A 42 12.63 22.46 30.01
C ASP A 42 11.63 22.51 31.19
N ASP A 43 10.39 22.07 30.98
CA ASP A 43 9.30 22.20 31.96
C ASP A 43 8.95 20.86 32.66
N GLU A 44 9.24 19.72 32.03
CA GLU A 44 8.93 18.39 32.56
C GLU A 44 10.15 17.46 32.54
N PRO A 45 10.62 16.98 33.70
CA PRO A 45 11.83 16.14 33.78
C PRO A 45 11.80 14.87 32.93
N GLU A 46 10.63 14.26 32.71
CA GLU A 46 10.50 13.04 31.91
C GLU A 46 10.48 13.29 30.39
N ALA A 47 10.34 14.55 29.95
CA ALA A 47 10.21 14.89 28.53
C ALA A 47 11.46 14.50 27.72
N GLN A 48 12.64 14.61 28.32
CA GLN A 48 13.89 14.19 27.68
C GLN A 48 13.91 12.67 27.41
N ASP A 49 13.46 11.85 28.36
CA ASP A 49 13.39 10.40 28.18
C ASP A 49 12.38 10.02 27.09
N TRP A 50 11.25 10.74 27.02
CA TRP A 50 10.25 10.53 25.96
C TRP A 50 10.80 10.87 24.57
N LEU A 51 11.55 11.97 24.45
CA LEU A 51 12.17 12.38 23.20
C LEU A 51 13.26 11.39 22.78
N ASN A 52 14.14 10.99 23.69
CA ASN A 52 15.19 10.00 23.43
C ASN A 52 14.58 8.68 22.94
N TYR A 53 13.57 8.17 23.64
CA TYR A 53 12.84 6.97 23.21
C TYR A 53 12.27 7.12 21.80
N ALA A 54 11.64 8.26 21.50
CA ALA A 54 11.04 8.48 20.19
C ALA A 54 12.08 8.51 19.07
N VAL A 55 13.21 9.19 19.28
CA VAL A 55 14.32 9.24 18.30
C VAL A 55 14.93 7.86 18.10
N GLU A 56 15.21 7.12 19.17
CA GLU A 56 15.74 5.77 19.11
C GLU A 56 14.78 4.84 18.37
N PHE A 57 13.50 4.86 18.71
CA PHE A 57 12.46 4.06 18.07
C PHE A 57 12.37 4.37 16.56
N LEU A 58 12.31 5.65 16.18
CA LEU A 58 12.26 6.06 14.78
C LEU A 58 13.56 5.78 14.01
N SER A 59 14.69 5.66 14.70
CA SER A 59 15.98 5.36 14.07
C SER A 59 16.21 3.86 13.87
N THR A 60 15.62 3.02 14.74
CA THR A 60 15.98 1.59 14.84
C THR A 60 14.83 0.66 14.45
N VAL A 61 13.65 0.81 15.05
CA VAL A 61 12.50 -0.10 14.88
C VAL A 61 11.59 0.36 13.75
N TYR A 62 11.42 1.68 13.58
CA TYR A 62 10.49 2.20 12.59
C TYR A 62 10.96 1.88 11.16
N SER A 63 10.15 1.33 10.28
CA SER A 63 8.80 0.80 10.51
C SER A 63 8.83 -0.73 10.46
N PRO A 64 8.03 -1.43 11.29
CA PRO A 64 7.83 -2.88 11.13
C PRO A 64 7.07 -3.25 9.84
N TRP A 65 6.47 -2.27 9.17
CA TRP A 65 5.61 -2.46 8.00
C TRP A 65 6.35 -2.33 6.66
N GLY A 66 7.64 -2.00 6.68
CA GLY A 66 8.43 -1.77 5.47
C GLY A 66 9.88 -2.17 5.65
N ASP A 67 10.65 -2.03 4.59
CA ASP A 67 12.09 -2.28 4.56
C ASP A 67 12.82 -1.20 3.76
N ALA A 68 14.10 -1.39 3.44
CA ALA A 68 14.89 -0.41 2.72
C ALA A 68 14.36 -0.09 1.31
N GLU A 69 13.55 -0.97 0.71
CA GLU A 69 12.97 -0.81 -0.63
C GLU A 69 11.71 0.08 -0.64
N GLY A 70 11.32 0.64 0.52
CA GLY A 70 10.29 1.69 0.59
C GLY A 70 8.84 1.21 0.62
N GLY A 71 8.58 -0.09 0.48
CA GLY A 71 7.22 -0.65 0.53
C GLY A 71 6.55 -0.50 1.89
N TRP A 72 5.21 -0.45 1.91
CA TRP A 72 4.40 -0.44 3.13
C TRP A 72 3.31 -1.51 3.14
N ALA A 73 3.46 -2.52 4.01
CA ALA A 73 2.63 -3.72 4.04
C ALA A 73 1.14 -3.46 4.32
N GLU A 74 0.80 -2.36 5.00
CA GLU A 74 -0.59 -1.98 5.27
C GLU A 74 -1.30 -1.36 4.05
N GLY A 75 -0.60 -1.20 2.92
CA GLY A 75 -1.12 -0.64 1.67
C GLY A 75 -0.93 0.88 1.55
N PRO A 76 -1.10 1.45 0.33
CA PRO A 76 -0.77 2.85 0.04
C PRO A 76 -1.65 3.85 0.80
N HIS A 77 -2.88 3.48 1.17
CA HIS A 77 -3.72 4.33 2.00
C HIS A 77 -3.16 4.49 3.43
N TYR A 78 -2.72 3.39 4.06
CA TYR A 78 -2.08 3.47 5.37
C TYR A 78 -0.65 4.01 5.31
N TRP A 79 0.04 3.87 4.17
CA TRP A 79 1.28 4.61 3.90
C TRP A 79 1.02 6.12 3.96
N MET A 80 -0.05 6.61 3.33
CA MET A 80 -0.38 8.04 3.33
C MET A 80 -0.56 8.55 4.76
N THR A 81 -1.38 7.88 5.58
CA THR A 81 -1.59 8.33 6.96
C THR A 81 -0.32 8.17 7.81
N GLY A 82 0.39 7.06 7.69
CA GLY A 82 1.63 6.81 8.42
C GLY A 82 2.72 7.84 8.11
N MET A 83 2.95 8.12 6.83
CA MET A 83 3.94 9.12 6.40
C MET A 83 3.51 10.54 6.74
N ALA A 84 2.22 10.87 6.70
CA ALA A 84 1.74 12.21 7.05
C ALA A 84 2.22 12.65 8.45
N TYR A 85 1.97 11.82 9.47
CA TYR A 85 2.40 12.14 10.85
C TYR A 85 3.90 12.05 11.03
N LEU A 86 4.54 11.12 10.34
CA LEU A 86 5.98 10.95 10.42
C LEU A 86 6.70 12.16 9.86
N ILE A 87 6.27 12.68 8.70
CA ILE A 87 6.86 13.83 8.04
C ILE A 87 6.88 15.04 8.99
N ASP A 88 5.75 15.35 9.64
CA ASP A 88 5.67 16.44 10.60
C ASP A 88 6.69 16.25 11.74
N ALA A 89 6.76 15.04 12.30
CA ALA A 89 7.67 14.74 13.40
C ALA A 89 9.15 14.78 13.00
N VAL A 90 9.49 14.26 11.81
CA VAL A 90 10.86 14.25 11.29
C VAL A 90 11.30 15.66 10.90
N ASN A 91 10.42 16.47 10.31
CA ASN A 91 10.69 17.88 10.03
C ASN A 91 10.97 18.66 11.32
N LEU A 92 10.13 18.49 12.35
CA LEU A 92 10.33 19.09 13.67
C LEU A 92 11.65 18.65 14.30
N LEU A 93 11.94 17.34 14.29
CA LEU A 93 13.16 16.80 14.87
C LEU A 93 14.40 17.32 14.15
N LYS A 94 14.39 17.35 12.81
CA LYS A 94 15.50 17.87 12.00
C LYS A 94 15.72 19.36 12.28
N SER A 95 14.67 20.15 12.36
CA SER A 95 14.77 21.58 12.68
C SER A 95 15.30 21.82 14.10
N TYR A 96 14.83 21.04 15.09
CA TYR A 96 15.19 21.22 16.49
C TYR A 96 16.57 20.67 16.86
N THR A 97 16.99 19.55 16.27
CA THR A 97 18.18 18.79 16.70
C THR A 97 19.23 18.57 15.61
N SER A 98 18.91 18.93 14.35
CA SER A 98 19.70 18.56 13.16
C SER A 98 19.80 17.06 12.88
N ILE A 99 19.06 16.20 13.59
CA ILE A 99 18.97 14.76 13.27
C ILE A 99 18.09 14.59 12.04
N ASP A 100 18.70 14.22 10.91
CA ASP A 100 18.00 13.99 9.65
C ASP A 100 17.64 12.52 9.45
N LEU A 101 16.47 12.12 9.95
CA LEU A 101 16.00 10.73 9.78
C LEU A 101 15.71 10.37 8.33
N TYR A 102 15.48 11.34 7.43
CA TYR A 102 15.26 11.06 6.02
C TYR A 102 16.44 10.37 5.34
N GLN A 103 17.65 10.42 5.91
CA GLN A 103 18.82 9.72 5.37
C GLN A 103 18.73 8.18 5.49
N ARG A 104 17.75 7.64 6.24
CA ARG A 104 17.55 6.19 6.31
C ARG A 104 17.04 5.66 4.96
N PRO A 105 17.55 4.50 4.48
CA PRO A 105 17.21 3.97 3.14
C PRO A 105 15.71 3.86 2.85
N PHE A 106 14.89 3.47 3.83
CA PHE A 106 13.43 3.42 3.65
C PHE A 106 12.86 4.75 3.13
N PHE A 107 13.24 5.89 3.71
CA PHE A 107 12.70 7.20 3.31
C PHE A 107 13.23 7.70 1.97
N GLN A 108 14.35 7.17 1.50
CA GLN A 108 14.89 7.48 0.18
C GLN A 108 14.09 6.79 -0.94
N HIS A 109 13.40 5.69 -0.64
CA HIS A 109 12.68 4.89 -1.63
C HIS A 109 11.16 4.82 -1.40
N THR A 110 10.65 5.21 -0.23
CA THR A 110 9.23 5.01 0.11
C THR A 110 8.25 5.83 -0.73
N GLY A 111 8.72 6.89 -1.39
CA GLY A 111 7.92 7.60 -2.39
C GLY A 111 7.53 6.74 -3.60
N ASP A 112 8.35 5.73 -3.94
CA ASP A 112 8.05 4.80 -5.04
C ASP A 112 6.79 3.99 -4.76
N PHE A 113 6.50 3.68 -3.49
CA PHE A 113 5.40 2.78 -3.16
C PHE A 113 4.04 3.27 -3.68
N PRO A 114 3.53 4.45 -3.30
CA PRO A 114 2.29 4.98 -3.88
C PRO A 114 2.42 5.40 -5.35
N LEU A 115 3.62 5.82 -5.80
CA LEU A 115 3.85 6.14 -7.22
C LEU A 115 3.52 4.92 -8.10
N TYR A 116 3.91 3.72 -7.67
CA TYR A 116 3.67 2.49 -8.42
C TYR A 116 2.36 1.77 -8.07
N THR A 117 1.78 2.00 -6.90
CA THR A 117 0.63 1.21 -6.43
C THR A 117 -0.66 2.00 -6.30
N LYS A 118 -0.64 3.32 -6.52
CA LYS A 118 -1.81 4.20 -6.45
C LYS A 118 -1.59 5.40 -7.37
N ALA A 119 -1.40 5.15 -8.67
CA ALA A 119 -1.17 6.18 -9.68
C ALA A 119 -2.33 7.21 -9.74
N PRO A 120 -2.07 8.45 -10.22
CA PRO A 120 -2.95 9.62 -10.03
C PRO A 120 -4.38 9.50 -10.58
N ASP A 121 -4.62 8.58 -11.50
CA ASP A 121 -5.88 8.34 -12.20
C ASP A 121 -6.59 7.03 -11.79
N THR A 122 -5.99 6.28 -10.85
CA THR A 122 -6.52 4.97 -10.42
C THR A 122 -7.41 5.09 -9.18
N ARG A 123 -8.47 4.27 -9.09
CA ARG A 123 -9.43 4.32 -7.96
C ARG A 123 -9.53 3.02 -7.20
N ARG A 124 -9.29 1.89 -7.87
CA ARG A 124 -9.50 0.55 -7.31
C ARG A 124 -8.37 -0.43 -7.65
N ALA A 125 -7.26 0.04 -8.20
CA ALA A 125 -6.17 -0.82 -8.67
C ALA A 125 -5.07 -1.09 -7.62
N THR A 126 -5.44 -1.36 -6.36
CA THR A 126 -4.48 -1.58 -5.26
C THR A 126 -5.05 -2.42 -4.11
N PHE A 127 -4.24 -2.70 -3.08
CA PHE A 127 -4.63 -3.55 -1.93
C PHE A 127 -4.62 -2.82 -0.58
N GLY A 128 -5.12 -3.53 0.44
CA GLY A 128 -5.24 -3.06 1.83
C GLY A 128 -6.59 -2.40 2.14
N ASP A 129 -6.77 -2.04 3.41
CA ASP A 129 -7.86 -1.15 3.83
C ASP A 129 -7.62 0.25 3.26
N ASP A 130 -8.63 0.79 2.58
CA ASP A 130 -8.57 2.13 1.98
C ASP A 130 -9.89 2.85 2.22
N SER A 131 -9.85 3.96 2.97
CA SER A 131 -11.07 4.73 3.26
C SER A 131 -11.57 5.56 2.08
N THR A 132 -10.76 5.71 1.03
CA THR A 132 -11.09 6.43 -0.21
C THR A 132 -11.33 5.46 -1.37
N MET A 133 -11.52 4.18 -1.11
CA MET A 133 -11.64 3.16 -2.16
C MET A 133 -12.81 3.48 -3.11
N GLY A 134 -12.49 3.70 -4.40
CA GLY A 134 -13.43 4.13 -5.43
C GLY A 134 -13.34 5.61 -5.79
N ASP A 135 -12.72 6.42 -4.94
CA ASP A 135 -12.35 7.81 -5.24
C ASP A 135 -10.96 7.85 -5.89
N LEU A 136 -10.60 9.01 -6.46
CA LEU A 136 -9.22 9.26 -6.89
C LEU A 136 -8.29 9.33 -5.67
N PRO A 137 -6.96 9.17 -5.85
CA PRO A 137 -6.05 9.24 -4.73
C PRO A 137 -6.12 10.62 -4.05
N SER A 138 -6.29 10.62 -2.73
CA SER A 138 -6.51 11.84 -1.96
C SER A 138 -5.29 12.77 -1.94
N LEU A 139 -5.54 14.08 -1.89
CA LEU A 139 -4.52 15.13 -1.87
C LEU A 139 -3.28 14.84 -1.00
N LYS A 140 -3.46 14.34 0.23
CA LYS A 140 -2.33 14.13 1.16
C LYS A 140 -1.29 13.13 0.66
N ILE A 141 -1.65 12.16 -0.18
CA ILE A 141 -0.68 11.23 -0.77
C ILE A 141 0.29 11.96 -1.70
N GLY A 142 -0.22 12.91 -2.48
CA GLY A 142 0.59 13.81 -3.29
C GLY A 142 1.47 14.71 -2.42
N TYR A 143 0.92 15.32 -1.36
CA TYR A 143 1.71 16.17 -0.45
C TYR A 143 2.86 15.42 0.23
N ASN A 144 2.63 14.16 0.62
CA ASN A 144 3.69 13.31 1.14
C ASN A 144 4.75 13.03 0.06
N LEU A 145 4.35 12.76 -1.19
CA LEU A 145 5.31 12.55 -2.29
C LEU A 145 6.12 13.79 -2.56
N ARG A 146 5.52 14.98 -2.51
CA ARG A 146 6.25 16.24 -2.60
C ARG A 146 7.32 16.36 -1.51
N GLN A 147 7.01 16.00 -0.26
CA GLN A 147 8.01 15.96 0.81
C GLN A 147 9.20 15.08 0.42
N PHE A 148 8.94 13.87 -0.08
CA PHE A 148 10.00 12.96 -0.55
C PHE A 148 10.71 13.47 -1.81
N ALA A 149 10.04 14.24 -2.67
CA ALA A 149 10.67 14.94 -3.79
C ALA A 149 11.74 15.90 -3.26
N GLY A 150 11.39 16.76 -2.30
CA GLY A 150 12.34 17.69 -1.67
C GLY A 150 13.50 17.02 -0.95
N VAL A 151 13.29 15.81 -0.42
CA VAL A 151 14.33 14.99 0.24
C VAL A 151 15.29 14.36 -0.78
N THR A 152 14.77 13.81 -1.87
CA THR A 152 15.52 12.94 -2.81
C THR A 152 15.95 13.65 -4.09
N GLY A 153 15.32 14.78 -4.42
CA GLY A 153 15.43 15.44 -5.72
C GLY A 153 14.66 14.74 -6.84
N ASN A 154 13.83 13.73 -6.55
CA ASN A 154 13.13 12.94 -7.55
C ASN A 154 11.96 13.72 -8.19
N GLY A 155 12.09 14.04 -9.48
CA GLY A 155 11.07 14.76 -10.25
C GLY A 155 9.77 13.99 -10.47
N ALA A 156 9.78 12.65 -10.43
CA ALA A 156 8.57 11.82 -10.54
C ALA A 156 7.64 12.01 -9.35
N TYR A 157 8.19 12.21 -8.16
CA TYR A 157 7.40 12.48 -6.96
C TYR A 157 6.76 13.87 -7.01
N GLN A 158 7.47 14.87 -7.55
CA GLN A 158 6.90 16.20 -7.78
C GLN A 158 5.82 16.16 -8.86
N TRP A 159 6.06 15.47 -9.97
CA TRP A 159 5.06 15.29 -11.02
C TRP A 159 3.79 14.63 -10.49
N TYR A 160 3.93 13.56 -9.71
CA TYR A 160 2.79 12.89 -9.08
C TYR A 160 1.98 13.84 -8.20
N TYR A 161 2.64 14.65 -7.36
CA TYR A 161 1.97 15.67 -6.56
C TYR A 161 1.17 16.66 -7.43
N ASP A 162 1.76 17.13 -8.53
CA ASP A 162 1.11 18.08 -9.44
C ASP A 162 -0.13 17.45 -10.12
N GLU A 163 -0.07 16.17 -10.49
CA GLU A 163 -1.21 15.42 -11.03
C GLU A 163 -2.33 15.24 -9.99
N ILE A 164 -1.99 14.82 -8.77
CA ILE A 164 -2.97 14.66 -7.68
C ILE A 164 -3.70 15.97 -7.40
N LYS A 165 -2.96 17.09 -7.32
CA LYS A 165 -3.58 18.41 -7.13
C LYS A 165 -4.51 18.80 -8.28
N ARG A 166 -4.19 18.41 -9.51
CA ARG A 166 -5.02 18.70 -10.68
C ARG A 166 -6.30 17.87 -10.71
N ASN A 167 -6.22 16.63 -10.25
CA ASN A 167 -7.28 15.65 -10.36
C ASN A 167 -8.32 15.73 -9.24
N ASP A 168 -7.96 16.24 -8.06
CA ASP A 168 -8.84 16.29 -6.89
C ASP A 168 -9.03 17.69 -6.27
N PRO A 169 -9.30 18.76 -7.06
CA PRO A 169 -9.46 20.10 -6.51
C PRO A 169 -10.76 20.21 -5.70
N GLY A 170 -10.71 20.92 -4.56
CA GLY A 170 -11.90 21.20 -3.75
C GLY A 170 -12.20 20.16 -2.66
N THR A 171 -11.41 19.11 -2.52
CA THR A 171 -11.57 18.10 -1.45
C THR A 171 -10.82 18.47 -0.17
N GLU A 172 -10.20 19.64 -0.08
CA GLU A 172 -9.45 20.09 1.10
C GLU A 172 -10.33 20.11 2.35
N MET A 173 -11.61 20.49 2.21
CA MET A 173 -12.58 20.55 3.30
C MET A 173 -13.31 19.22 3.58
N ALA A 174 -13.02 18.16 2.82
CA ALA A 174 -13.56 16.84 3.10
C ALA A 174 -13.06 16.34 4.48
N PHE A 175 -13.88 15.57 5.19
CA PHE A 175 -13.57 15.15 6.57
C PHE A 175 -12.27 14.35 6.69
N TYR A 176 -11.89 13.61 5.64
CA TYR A 176 -10.65 12.84 5.57
C TYR A 176 -9.42 13.69 5.21
N ASN A 177 -9.59 14.99 4.93
CA ASN A 177 -8.51 15.98 4.80
C ASN A 177 -8.49 16.95 5.99
N TYR A 178 -9.45 17.89 6.06
CA TYR A 178 -9.48 18.96 7.06
C TYR A 178 -9.46 18.48 8.52
N GLY A 179 -10.02 17.29 8.79
CA GLY A 179 -10.01 16.70 10.12
C GLY A 179 -8.63 16.15 10.57
N TRP A 180 -7.65 16.11 9.67
CA TRP A 180 -6.37 15.43 9.90
C TRP A 180 -5.13 16.30 9.62
N TRP A 181 -5.21 17.24 8.69
CA TRP A 181 -4.10 18.13 8.31
C TRP A 181 -4.62 19.45 7.73
N ASP A 182 -3.82 20.51 7.85
CA ASP A 182 -4.03 21.77 7.12
C ASP A 182 -3.00 21.86 5.98
N LEU A 183 -3.47 21.64 4.75
CA LEU A 183 -2.62 21.63 3.57
C LEU A 183 -1.96 22.99 3.27
N ASN A 184 -2.46 24.10 3.82
CA ASN A 184 -1.80 25.39 3.73
C ASN A 184 -0.62 25.49 4.68
N PHE A 185 -0.73 24.90 5.87
CA PHE A 185 0.39 24.81 6.81
C PHE A 185 1.48 23.89 6.26
N ASP A 186 1.10 22.73 5.71
CA ASP A 186 2.04 21.81 5.05
C ASP A 186 2.78 22.50 3.89
N GLU A 187 2.05 23.28 3.07
CA GLU A 187 2.62 24.08 1.98
C GLU A 187 3.64 25.11 2.50
N LEU A 188 3.29 25.83 3.56
CA LEU A 188 4.17 26.82 4.18
C LEU A 188 5.45 26.15 4.70
N ALA A 189 5.30 25.10 5.51
CA ALA A 189 6.42 24.36 6.10
C ALA A 189 7.36 23.81 5.01
N TYR A 190 6.82 23.14 3.99
CA TYR A 190 7.63 22.62 2.90
C TYR A 190 8.41 23.72 2.17
N ARG A 191 7.75 24.84 1.82
CA ARG A 191 8.40 25.92 1.07
C ARG A 191 9.45 26.68 1.87
N THR A 192 9.39 26.62 3.20
CA THR A 192 10.40 27.19 4.09
C THR A 192 11.62 26.28 4.18
N ASP A 193 11.43 24.97 4.30
CA ASP A 193 12.50 24.05 4.71
C ASP A 193 13.08 23.19 3.56
N PHE A 194 12.39 23.07 2.43
CA PHE A 194 12.75 22.17 1.34
C PHE A 194 12.79 22.86 -0.04
N PRO A 195 13.65 22.37 -0.96
CA PRO A 195 13.70 22.90 -2.32
C PRO A 195 12.43 22.55 -3.12
N VAL A 196 12.04 23.44 -4.03
CA VAL A 196 11.03 23.10 -5.04
C VAL A 196 11.72 22.32 -6.15
N ILE A 197 11.22 21.10 -6.41
CA ILE A 197 11.77 20.21 -7.43
C ILE A 197 11.06 20.47 -8.76
N GLU A 198 11.76 20.22 -9.88
CA GLU A 198 11.16 20.24 -11.21
C GLU A 198 10.38 18.94 -11.46
N ALA A 199 9.10 19.05 -11.80
CA ALA A 199 8.27 17.90 -12.14
C ALA A 199 8.75 17.20 -13.41
N LYS A 200 8.96 15.88 -13.33
CA LYS A 200 9.28 15.02 -14.47
C LYS A 200 8.47 13.74 -14.34
N PRO A 201 7.74 13.28 -15.37
CA PRO A 201 7.03 12.01 -15.28
C PRO A 201 8.02 10.86 -15.07
N LEU A 202 7.49 9.72 -14.61
CA LEU A 202 8.26 8.48 -14.50
C LEU A 202 8.92 8.15 -15.85
N ALA A 203 10.18 7.72 -15.82
CA ALA A 203 10.90 7.36 -17.03
C ALA A 203 10.24 6.15 -17.71
N ALA A 204 10.21 6.13 -19.05
CA ALA A 204 9.52 5.10 -19.81
C ALA A 204 10.11 3.69 -19.63
N ASP A 205 11.39 3.60 -19.24
CA ASP A 205 12.09 2.36 -18.92
C ASP A 205 11.92 1.92 -17.46
N ASP A 206 11.39 2.79 -16.58
CA ASP A 206 11.17 2.48 -15.16
C ASP A 206 9.79 1.82 -14.93
N THR A 207 9.61 0.65 -15.54
CA THR A 207 8.29 0.00 -15.63
C THR A 207 7.97 -0.94 -14.47
N LEU A 208 8.97 -1.68 -13.96
CA LEU A 208 8.79 -2.75 -12.98
C LEU A 208 9.37 -2.36 -11.63
N ARG A 209 8.55 -2.43 -10.57
CA ARG A 209 9.00 -2.24 -9.19
C ARG A 209 8.65 -3.43 -8.31
N TRP A 210 9.66 -4.04 -7.69
CA TRP A 210 9.48 -5.11 -6.71
C TRP A 210 9.82 -4.62 -5.29
N PHE A 211 8.79 -4.43 -4.48
CA PHE A 211 8.92 -4.13 -3.05
C PHE A 211 9.16 -5.42 -2.26
N LYS A 212 10.41 -5.90 -2.29
CA LYS A 212 10.81 -7.22 -1.78
C LYS A 212 10.38 -7.49 -0.34
N GLY A 213 10.63 -6.56 0.59
CA GLY A 213 10.32 -6.77 1.99
C GLY A 213 8.84 -6.92 2.32
N ILE A 214 7.95 -6.48 1.43
CA ILE A 214 6.50 -6.62 1.63
C ILE A 214 5.85 -7.60 0.66
N GLY A 215 6.55 -8.06 -0.37
CA GLY A 215 6.02 -9.00 -1.36
C GLY A 215 4.96 -8.38 -2.27
N TRP A 216 5.22 -7.17 -2.77
CA TRP A 216 4.38 -6.50 -3.76
C TRP A 216 5.19 -6.23 -5.01
N VAL A 217 4.57 -6.42 -6.17
CA VAL A 217 5.16 -6.08 -7.47
C VAL A 217 4.17 -5.20 -8.21
N ALA A 218 4.68 -4.16 -8.83
CA ALA A 218 3.88 -3.24 -9.62
C ALA A 218 4.52 -3.03 -10.99
N ILE A 219 3.68 -2.95 -12.01
CA ILE A 219 4.03 -2.53 -13.36
C ILE A 219 3.33 -1.21 -13.64
N GLN A 220 4.09 -0.25 -14.14
CA GLN A 220 3.62 1.05 -14.60
C GLN A 220 4.05 1.23 -16.04
N GLN A 221 3.12 1.61 -16.90
CA GLN A 221 3.41 1.92 -18.30
C GLN A 221 2.64 3.17 -18.72
N ASP A 222 3.31 4.11 -19.39
CA ASP A 222 2.69 5.32 -19.94
C ASP A 222 1.89 6.14 -18.91
N MET A 223 2.34 6.17 -17.65
CA MET A 223 1.63 6.81 -16.51
C MET A 223 1.25 8.29 -16.74
N ALA A 224 2.00 9.01 -17.59
CA ALA A 224 1.72 10.40 -17.93
C ALA A 224 0.62 10.60 -18.99
N GLU A 225 0.17 9.53 -19.64
CA GLU A 225 -0.87 9.55 -20.67
C GLU A 225 -2.06 8.69 -20.22
N PRO A 226 -3.08 9.25 -19.54
CA PRO A 226 -4.17 8.46 -18.94
C PRO A 226 -4.88 7.50 -19.90
N ASP A 227 -5.02 7.87 -21.19
CA ASP A 227 -5.67 7.02 -22.20
C ASP A 227 -4.80 5.83 -22.66
N LYS A 228 -3.51 5.81 -22.30
CA LYS A 228 -2.56 4.72 -22.57
C LYS A 228 -2.05 4.04 -21.30
N HIS A 229 -2.22 4.68 -20.15
CA HIS A 229 -1.65 4.26 -18.89
C HIS A 229 -2.11 2.84 -18.50
N ILE A 230 -1.16 2.02 -18.05
CA ILE A 230 -1.40 0.70 -17.46
C ILE A 230 -0.76 0.67 -16.06
N GLN A 231 -1.57 0.42 -15.04
CA GLN A 231 -1.13 0.04 -13.71
C GLN A 231 -1.55 -1.40 -13.42
N PHE A 232 -0.59 -2.26 -13.15
CA PHE A 232 -0.82 -3.61 -12.64
C PHE A 232 -0.13 -3.77 -11.28
N VAL A 233 -0.83 -4.32 -10.29
CA VAL A 233 -0.26 -4.60 -8.97
C VAL A 233 -0.57 -6.03 -8.58
N MET A 234 0.45 -6.82 -8.24
CA MET A 234 0.33 -8.15 -7.68
C MET A 234 0.90 -8.19 -6.26
N LYS A 235 0.22 -8.92 -5.38
CA LYS A 235 0.62 -9.07 -3.98
C LYS A 235 0.73 -10.55 -3.62
N SER A 236 1.88 -10.94 -3.06
CA SER A 236 2.04 -12.19 -2.32
C SER A 236 3.02 -11.94 -1.18
N SER A 237 2.50 -11.80 0.04
CA SER A 237 3.17 -11.08 1.11
C SER A 237 3.43 -11.94 2.34
N ARG A 238 4.64 -11.78 2.91
CA ARG A 238 5.01 -12.39 4.19
C ARG A 238 4.19 -11.90 5.39
N PHE A 239 3.46 -10.80 5.22
CA PHE A 239 2.58 -10.25 6.27
C PHE A 239 1.21 -10.95 6.29
N GLY A 240 0.92 -11.80 5.31
CA GLY A 240 -0.35 -12.51 5.20
C GLY A 240 -1.52 -11.53 5.20
N SER A 241 -2.44 -11.74 6.14
CA SER A 241 -3.65 -10.94 6.31
C SER A 241 -3.68 -10.14 7.61
N ILE A 242 -2.52 -9.89 8.24
CA ILE A 242 -2.48 -9.13 9.51
C ILE A 242 -2.87 -7.66 9.31
N SER A 243 -3.45 -7.05 10.36
CA SER A 243 -3.77 -5.62 10.40
C SER A 243 -4.63 -5.18 9.20
N HIS A 244 -4.20 -4.17 8.45
CA HIS A 244 -4.89 -3.64 7.27
C HIS A 244 -4.62 -4.41 5.96
N SER A 245 -3.84 -5.50 6.00
CA SER A 245 -3.78 -6.48 4.90
C SER A 245 -4.99 -7.42 4.90
N HIS A 246 -5.25 -8.09 3.78
CA HIS A 246 -6.35 -9.03 3.59
C HIS A 246 -5.85 -10.45 3.23
N GLY A 247 -6.77 -11.41 3.09
CA GLY A 247 -6.47 -12.73 2.53
C GLY A 247 -6.34 -12.67 1.00
N ASP A 248 -5.35 -11.90 0.51
CA ASP A 248 -5.18 -11.52 -0.88
C ASP A 248 -3.78 -11.88 -1.43
N GLN A 249 -3.19 -12.97 -0.95
CA GLN A 249 -1.94 -13.49 -1.55
C GLN A 249 -2.20 -14.06 -2.95
N ASN A 250 -1.25 -13.85 -3.85
CA ASN A 250 -1.37 -14.08 -5.30
C ASN A 250 -2.53 -13.32 -5.97
N ALA A 251 -3.14 -12.33 -5.31
CA ALA A 251 -4.14 -11.49 -5.98
C ALA A 251 -3.46 -10.44 -6.86
N PHE A 252 -4.19 -9.98 -7.89
CA PHE A 252 -3.79 -8.87 -8.74
C PHE A 252 -4.89 -7.82 -8.87
N CYS A 253 -4.51 -6.60 -9.24
CA CYS A 253 -5.42 -5.57 -9.73
C CYS A 253 -4.85 -4.96 -11.02
N LEU A 254 -5.74 -4.48 -11.90
CA LEU A 254 -5.39 -3.88 -13.19
C LEU A 254 -6.26 -2.65 -13.46
N ALA A 255 -5.62 -1.50 -13.65
CA ALA A 255 -6.20 -0.36 -14.34
C ALA A 255 -5.46 -0.19 -15.67
N ALA A 256 -6.19 0.08 -16.75
CA ALA A 256 -5.59 0.33 -18.05
C ALA A 256 -6.47 1.24 -18.90
N PHE A 257 -5.83 2.04 -19.76
CA PHE A 257 -6.50 2.88 -20.76
C PHE A 257 -7.57 3.81 -20.14
N GLY A 258 -7.24 4.39 -18.99
CA GLY A 258 -8.07 5.37 -18.29
C GLY A 258 -9.24 4.78 -17.48
N GLU A 259 -9.23 3.48 -17.19
CA GLU A 259 -10.29 2.82 -16.41
C GLU A 259 -9.76 1.70 -15.48
N ASP A 260 -10.39 1.53 -14.31
CA ASP A 260 -10.13 0.37 -13.44
C ASP A 260 -10.85 -0.89 -14.00
N LEU A 261 -10.09 -1.90 -14.45
CA LEU A 261 -10.59 -3.08 -15.15
C LEU A 261 -10.75 -4.30 -14.22
N ALA A 262 -9.67 -4.76 -13.59
CA ALA A 262 -9.68 -5.82 -12.59
C ALA A 262 -9.51 -5.18 -11.21
N ILE A 263 -10.62 -5.03 -10.49
CA ILE A 263 -10.73 -4.08 -9.38
C ILE A 263 -10.53 -4.73 -8.01
N GLN A 264 -10.14 -3.91 -7.03
CA GLN A 264 -10.43 -4.17 -5.62
C GLN A 264 -11.93 -3.94 -5.36
N SER A 265 -12.65 -5.03 -5.11
CA SER A 265 -14.11 -5.00 -5.01
C SER A 265 -14.65 -4.55 -3.65
N GLY A 266 -15.90 -4.09 -3.64
CA GLY A 266 -16.62 -3.65 -2.44
C GLY A 266 -16.46 -2.16 -2.14
N TYR A 267 -16.76 -1.76 -0.90
CA TYR A 267 -16.69 -0.38 -0.41
C TYR A 267 -16.09 -0.33 0.99
N TYR A 268 -15.48 0.79 1.39
CA TYR A 268 -14.91 0.90 2.73
C TYR A 268 -15.96 0.65 3.83
N VAL A 269 -17.11 1.33 3.71
CA VAL A 269 -18.25 1.36 4.65
C VAL A 269 -17.84 1.84 6.05
N ALA A 270 -17.13 0.99 6.80
CA ALA A 270 -16.53 1.29 8.09
C ALA A 270 -15.60 0.13 8.48
N PHE A 271 -14.61 0.42 9.32
CA PHE A 271 -13.86 -0.62 10.01
C PHE A 271 -14.80 -1.50 10.85
N ASN A 272 -14.49 -2.80 10.93
CA ASN A 272 -15.33 -3.85 11.54
C ASN A 272 -16.77 -4.02 10.98
N SER A 273 -17.15 -3.35 9.89
CA SER A 273 -18.42 -3.64 9.21
C SER A 273 -18.45 -5.05 8.61
N THR A 274 -19.64 -5.52 8.21
CA THR A 274 -19.79 -6.78 7.47
C THR A 274 -19.11 -6.72 6.11
N MET A 275 -19.14 -5.58 5.42
CA MET A 275 -18.40 -5.34 4.18
C MET A 275 -16.89 -5.46 4.41
N HIS A 276 -16.37 -4.90 5.51
CA HIS A 276 -14.97 -5.07 5.85
C HIS A 276 -14.64 -6.55 6.15
N GLN A 277 -15.28 -7.13 7.17
CA GLN A 277 -14.91 -8.45 7.68
C GLN A 277 -15.24 -9.60 6.74
N ASN A 278 -16.42 -9.59 6.14
CA ASN A 278 -16.93 -10.73 5.38
C ASN A 278 -16.73 -10.56 3.87
N TRP A 279 -16.45 -9.36 3.37
CA TRP A 279 -16.17 -9.16 1.95
C TRP A 279 -14.70 -8.79 1.73
N ARG A 280 -14.31 -7.55 2.02
CA ARG A 280 -13.01 -6.99 1.62
C ARG A 280 -11.82 -7.72 2.21
N ARG A 281 -11.91 -8.22 3.44
CA ARG A 281 -10.83 -9.03 4.04
C ARG A 281 -10.69 -10.41 3.38
N GLN A 282 -11.75 -10.93 2.79
CA GLN A 282 -11.82 -12.32 2.31
C GLN A 282 -11.32 -12.45 0.88
N THR A 283 -10.68 -13.58 0.55
CA THR A 283 -10.17 -13.90 -0.80
C THR A 283 -11.26 -13.85 -1.87
N ARG A 284 -12.52 -14.16 -1.52
CA ARG A 284 -13.68 -14.08 -2.42
C ARG A 284 -14.01 -12.69 -2.98
N SER A 285 -13.32 -11.66 -2.49
CA SER A 285 -13.44 -10.28 -2.99
C SER A 285 -12.27 -9.88 -3.91
N LYS A 286 -11.37 -10.81 -4.22
CA LYS A 286 -10.09 -10.58 -4.89
C LYS A 286 -10.06 -11.25 -6.26
N ASN A 287 -9.23 -10.71 -7.15
CA ASN A 287 -8.88 -11.36 -8.41
C ASN A 287 -7.86 -12.47 -8.10
N ALA A 288 -8.35 -13.56 -7.53
CA ALA A 288 -7.60 -14.67 -6.95
C ALA A 288 -8.38 -15.98 -7.12
N ILE A 289 -7.85 -17.09 -6.61
CA ILE A 289 -8.55 -18.37 -6.63
C ILE A 289 -9.21 -18.69 -5.29
N LEU A 290 -10.17 -19.60 -5.30
CA LEU A 290 -10.60 -20.37 -4.13
C LEU A 290 -10.31 -21.85 -4.38
N ILE A 291 -10.07 -22.60 -3.30
CA ILE A 291 -9.87 -24.05 -3.32
C ILE A 291 -10.96 -24.68 -2.45
N ASP A 292 -11.80 -25.54 -3.04
CA ASP A 292 -13.03 -26.08 -2.43
C ASP A 292 -13.96 -24.98 -1.87
N GLY A 293 -14.08 -23.86 -2.59
CA GLY A 293 -14.84 -22.68 -2.16
C GLY A 293 -14.22 -21.94 -0.95
N LYS A 294 -13.02 -22.32 -0.50
CA LYS A 294 -12.31 -21.67 0.60
C LYS A 294 -11.20 -20.77 0.08
N GLY A 295 -11.08 -19.60 0.72
CA GLY A 295 -9.97 -18.67 0.50
C GLY A 295 -8.83 -18.90 1.48
N GLN A 296 -8.14 -17.81 1.79
CA GLN A 296 -7.06 -17.71 2.76
C GLN A 296 -7.60 -17.22 4.12
N TYR A 297 -6.91 -17.50 5.22
CA TYR A 297 -7.34 -17.03 6.54
C TYR A 297 -7.25 -15.50 6.61
N ALA A 298 -8.35 -14.84 6.96
CA ALA A 298 -8.42 -13.37 7.09
C ALA A 298 -9.28 -12.88 8.27
N ALA A 299 -9.39 -13.69 9.33
CA ALA A 299 -10.15 -13.38 10.54
C ALA A 299 -9.26 -12.77 11.65
N LYS A 300 -9.80 -12.63 12.87
CA LYS A 300 -9.22 -11.80 13.95
C LYS A 300 -7.98 -12.36 14.64
N ASP A 301 -7.67 -13.65 14.50
CA ASP A 301 -6.49 -14.24 15.14
C ASP A 301 -5.23 -13.75 14.42
N LYS A 302 -4.49 -12.83 15.06
CA LYS A 302 -3.28 -12.22 14.49
C LYS A 302 -2.19 -13.25 14.18
N SER A 303 -2.08 -14.31 14.99
CA SER A 303 -1.06 -15.35 14.78
C SER A 303 -1.38 -16.18 13.53
N ARG A 304 -2.64 -16.52 13.32
CA ARG A 304 -3.06 -17.17 12.06
C ARG A 304 -3.01 -16.22 10.87
N ALA A 305 -3.33 -14.94 11.06
CA ALA A 305 -3.28 -13.93 9.99
C ALA A 305 -1.87 -13.70 9.46
N ILE A 306 -0.88 -13.58 10.36
CA ILE A 306 0.53 -13.45 9.96
C ILE A 306 1.14 -14.79 9.50
N GLY A 307 0.53 -15.93 9.83
CA GLY A 307 0.95 -17.24 9.32
C GLY A 307 0.34 -17.60 7.96
N SER A 308 -0.75 -16.92 7.55
CA SER A 308 -1.41 -17.09 6.25
C SER A 308 -0.69 -16.32 5.14
N THR A 309 0.59 -16.62 4.95
CA THR A 309 1.53 -15.84 4.14
C THR A 309 1.63 -16.28 2.69
N GLY A 310 2.18 -15.39 1.88
CA GLY A 310 2.73 -15.71 0.58
C GLY A 310 4.07 -15.02 0.40
N HIS A 311 4.67 -15.16 -0.78
CA HIS A 311 5.85 -14.43 -1.17
C HIS A 311 5.94 -14.35 -2.69
N ILE A 312 6.52 -13.28 -3.20
CA ILE A 312 6.95 -13.20 -4.59
C ILE A 312 8.30 -13.92 -4.68
N THR A 313 8.40 -14.91 -5.56
CA THR A 313 9.63 -15.68 -5.79
C THR A 313 10.48 -15.04 -6.88
N ILE A 314 9.84 -14.51 -7.92
CA ILE A 314 10.48 -13.90 -9.09
C ILE A 314 9.70 -12.65 -9.50
N ALA A 315 10.43 -11.58 -9.86
CA ALA A 315 9.90 -10.44 -10.59
C ALA A 315 11.02 -9.86 -11.45
N GLU A 316 10.94 -10.01 -12.76
CA GLU A 316 11.98 -9.57 -13.69
C GLU A 316 11.40 -9.04 -15.01
N GLN A 317 12.13 -8.13 -15.62
CA GLN A 317 11.83 -7.59 -16.95
C GLN A 317 12.78 -8.23 -17.96
N LEU A 318 12.20 -8.85 -18.99
CA LEU A 318 12.88 -9.48 -20.11
C LEU A 318 12.55 -8.70 -21.40
N ASP A 319 13.18 -9.07 -22.52
CA ASP A 319 13.08 -8.30 -23.77
C ASP A 319 11.64 -8.22 -24.33
N ASP A 320 10.87 -9.30 -24.21
CA ASP A 320 9.52 -9.43 -24.78
C ASP A 320 8.41 -9.49 -23.72
N HIS A 321 8.75 -9.59 -22.44
CA HIS A 321 7.77 -9.63 -21.35
C HIS A 321 8.34 -9.28 -19.97
N ILE A 322 7.44 -8.95 -19.05
CA ILE A 322 7.71 -8.97 -17.60
C ILE A 322 7.17 -10.28 -17.02
N TYR A 323 7.96 -10.94 -16.19
CA TYR A 323 7.57 -12.18 -15.50
C TYR A 323 7.53 -11.96 -13.99
N ILE A 324 6.41 -12.38 -13.36
CA ILE A 324 6.20 -12.34 -11.93
C ILE A 324 5.69 -13.69 -11.46
N GLN A 325 6.27 -14.25 -10.40
CA GLN A 325 5.76 -15.46 -9.74
C GLN A 325 5.50 -15.20 -8.26
N GLY A 326 4.33 -15.60 -7.80
CA GLY A 326 3.96 -15.61 -6.40
C GLY A 326 3.63 -17.02 -5.90
N ASP A 327 4.05 -17.32 -4.67
CA ASP A 327 3.69 -18.53 -3.95
C ASP A 327 2.79 -18.16 -2.75
N ALA A 328 1.56 -18.65 -2.78
CA ALA A 328 0.55 -18.46 -1.73
C ALA A 328 0.20 -19.78 -1.00
N THR A 329 1.04 -20.82 -1.11
CA THR A 329 0.78 -22.15 -0.57
C THR A 329 0.41 -22.11 0.92
N ALA A 330 1.23 -21.43 1.74
CA ALA A 330 0.98 -21.29 3.17
C ALA A 330 -0.35 -20.57 3.48
N ALA A 331 -0.72 -19.56 2.68
CA ALA A 331 -1.98 -18.85 2.84
C ALA A 331 -3.20 -19.75 2.62
N TYR A 332 -3.20 -20.63 1.61
CA TYR A 332 -4.32 -21.55 1.39
C TYR A 332 -4.30 -22.75 2.35
N GLN A 333 -3.13 -23.27 2.72
CA GLN A 333 -3.00 -24.34 3.74
C GLN A 333 -3.65 -23.97 5.09
N SER A 334 -3.75 -22.68 5.39
CA SER A 334 -4.41 -22.17 6.60
C SER A 334 -5.89 -22.58 6.74
N LEU A 335 -6.57 -22.88 5.63
CA LEU A 335 -7.98 -23.30 5.57
C LEU A 335 -8.20 -24.60 4.77
N THR A 336 -7.25 -24.99 3.92
CA THR A 336 -7.26 -26.21 3.12
C THR A 336 -5.91 -26.95 3.25
N PRO A 337 -5.67 -27.67 4.36
CA PRO A 337 -4.34 -28.23 4.68
C PRO A 337 -3.80 -29.27 3.68
N GLY A 338 -4.66 -29.90 2.87
CA GLY A 338 -4.26 -30.89 1.87
C GLY A 338 -3.65 -30.31 0.59
N VAL A 339 -3.57 -28.99 0.48
CA VAL A 339 -2.90 -28.30 -0.64
C VAL A 339 -1.40 -28.31 -0.40
N THR A 340 -0.63 -28.72 -1.41
CA THR A 340 0.84 -28.82 -1.34
C THR A 340 1.54 -27.73 -2.13
N GLN A 341 0.87 -27.11 -3.11
CA GLN A 341 1.40 -26.01 -3.90
C GLN A 341 0.30 -25.09 -4.40
N VAL A 342 0.53 -23.77 -4.33
CA VAL A 342 -0.29 -22.73 -4.99
C VAL A 342 0.62 -21.64 -5.55
N LEU A 343 1.01 -21.80 -6.81
CA LEU A 343 1.79 -20.80 -7.53
C LEU A 343 0.90 -20.02 -8.50
N ARG A 344 1.22 -18.74 -8.66
CA ARG A 344 0.68 -17.90 -9.73
C ARG A 344 1.81 -17.25 -10.48
N ASP A 345 1.89 -17.53 -11.76
CA ASP A 345 2.72 -16.82 -12.71
C ASP A 345 1.89 -15.75 -13.43
N VAL A 346 2.50 -14.59 -13.64
CA VAL A 346 1.96 -13.50 -14.45
C VAL A 346 3.01 -13.09 -15.46
N TYR A 347 2.62 -13.10 -16.73
CA TYR A 347 3.42 -12.60 -17.84
C TYR A 347 2.73 -11.38 -18.42
N PHE A 348 3.41 -10.23 -18.45
CA PHE A 348 2.96 -9.07 -19.21
C PHE A 348 3.74 -9.01 -20.52
N VAL A 349 3.10 -9.40 -21.61
CA VAL A 349 3.76 -9.71 -22.88
C VAL A 349 3.63 -8.55 -23.85
N ASN A 350 4.77 -8.13 -24.42
CA ASN A 350 4.90 -7.06 -25.41
C ASN A 350 4.11 -5.80 -25.03
N ASN A 351 4.05 -5.47 -23.74
CA ASN A 351 3.36 -4.30 -23.23
C ASN A 351 1.87 -4.20 -23.64
N ASN A 352 1.19 -5.35 -23.79
CA ASN A 352 -0.12 -5.39 -24.43
C ASN A 352 -1.13 -6.30 -23.74
N TYR A 353 -0.73 -7.51 -23.33
CA TYR A 353 -1.66 -8.46 -22.69
C TYR A 353 -1.01 -9.23 -21.55
N PHE A 354 -1.86 -9.78 -20.68
CA PHE A 354 -1.44 -10.58 -19.55
C PHE A 354 -1.76 -12.05 -19.77
N VAL A 355 -0.83 -12.94 -19.43
CA VAL A 355 -1.07 -14.37 -19.27
C VAL A 355 -0.93 -14.70 -17.78
N ILE A 356 -1.93 -15.36 -17.22
CA ILE A 356 -1.94 -15.76 -15.80
C ILE A 356 -1.99 -17.27 -15.76
N VAL A 357 -1.02 -17.89 -15.10
CA VAL A 357 -0.94 -19.34 -14.92
C VAL A 357 -1.04 -19.65 -13.44
N ASP A 358 -2.10 -20.36 -13.04
CA ASP A 358 -2.25 -20.87 -11.68
C ASP A 358 -1.85 -22.36 -11.67
N ALA A 359 -0.81 -22.70 -10.91
CA ALA A 359 -0.35 -24.08 -10.72
C ALA A 359 -0.65 -24.55 -9.29
N ILE A 360 -1.61 -25.46 -9.15
CA ILE A 360 -2.11 -25.96 -7.87
C ILE A 360 -1.89 -27.46 -7.77
N ASP A 361 -1.23 -27.89 -6.69
CA ASP A 361 -1.11 -29.31 -6.30
C ASP A 361 -1.79 -29.55 -4.95
N ALA A 362 -2.45 -30.70 -4.82
CA ALA A 362 -3.09 -31.16 -3.61
C ALA A 362 -3.01 -32.69 -3.46
N GLU A 363 -3.03 -33.17 -2.22
CA GLU A 363 -2.98 -34.61 -1.89
C GLU A 363 -4.24 -35.37 -2.37
N ILE A 364 -5.36 -34.66 -2.52
CA ILE A 364 -6.63 -35.18 -3.01
C ILE A 364 -7.19 -34.25 -4.09
N PRO A 365 -8.09 -34.73 -4.96
CA PRO A 365 -8.79 -33.86 -5.90
C PRO A 365 -9.53 -32.72 -5.18
N VAL A 366 -9.35 -31.50 -5.66
CA VAL A 366 -9.99 -30.27 -5.17
C VAL A 366 -10.68 -29.52 -6.31
N SER A 367 -11.66 -28.69 -6.00
CA SER A 367 -12.25 -27.77 -6.98
C SER A 367 -11.57 -26.40 -6.93
N ILE A 368 -11.40 -25.75 -8.09
CA ILE A 368 -10.82 -24.41 -8.20
C ILE A 368 -11.87 -23.43 -8.71
N ASP A 369 -12.10 -22.35 -7.96
CA ASP A 369 -12.85 -21.20 -8.44
C ASP A 369 -11.86 -20.09 -8.83
N TRP A 370 -11.79 -19.71 -10.10
CA TRP A 370 -11.01 -18.56 -10.53
C TRP A 370 -11.88 -17.30 -10.52
N LEU A 371 -11.52 -16.32 -9.70
CA LEU A 371 -12.33 -15.12 -9.49
C LEU A 371 -11.70 -13.89 -10.16
N LEU A 372 -12.56 -13.06 -10.71
CA LEU A 372 -12.20 -11.71 -11.13
C LEU A 372 -13.41 -10.76 -10.96
N HIS A 373 -13.12 -9.54 -10.55
CA HIS A 373 -14.09 -8.50 -10.25
C HIS A 373 -13.89 -7.29 -11.17
N ALA A 374 -14.99 -6.73 -11.67
CA ALA A 374 -15.03 -5.46 -12.40
C ALA A 374 -16.15 -4.57 -11.84
N ASN A 375 -16.24 -3.33 -12.31
CA ASN A 375 -17.23 -2.35 -11.83
C ASN A 375 -18.67 -2.64 -12.30
N SER A 376 -18.83 -3.46 -13.35
CA SER A 376 -20.12 -3.84 -13.95
C SER A 376 -20.15 -5.34 -14.30
N PRO A 377 -21.33 -5.93 -14.57
CA PRO A 377 -21.44 -7.31 -15.02
C PRO A 377 -20.59 -7.61 -16.27
N MET A 378 -20.10 -8.84 -16.36
CA MET A 378 -19.36 -9.34 -17.53
C MET A 378 -20.27 -10.20 -18.39
N ASP A 379 -20.04 -10.16 -19.70
CA ASP A 379 -20.62 -11.10 -20.64
C ASP A 379 -19.84 -12.41 -20.57
N LEU A 380 -20.53 -13.52 -20.29
CA LEU A 380 -19.90 -14.84 -20.13
C LEU A 380 -20.13 -15.71 -21.38
N GLY A 381 -19.04 -16.26 -21.89
CA GLY A 381 -19.02 -17.32 -22.91
C GLY A 381 -18.73 -18.69 -22.30
N ALA A 382 -18.51 -19.70 -23.14
CA ALA A 382 -18.21 -21.07 -22.69
C ALA A 382 -16.86 -21.18 -21.98
N THR A 383 -15.84 -20.49 -22.51
CA THR A 383 -14.47 -20.45 -21.97
C THR A 383 -13.92 -19.03 -21.93
N THR A 384 -14.79 -18.03 -22.08
CA THR A 384 -14.40 -16.61 -22.16
C THR A 384 -15.30 -15.75 -21.29
N PHE A 385 -14.81 -14.57 -20.94
CA PHE A 385 -15.60 -13.53 -20.32
C PHE A 385 -15.14 -12.18 -20.83
N ARG A 386 -16.04 -11.19 -20.88
CA ARG A 386 -15.74 -9.84 -21.38
C ARG A 386 -16.34 -8.79 -20.47
N TYR A 387 -15.54 -7.78 -20.15
CA TYR A 387 -15.97 -6.55 -19.52
C TYR A 387 -15.84 -5.40 -20.53
N SER A 388 -16.89 -4.61 -20.67
CA SER A 388 -16.89 -3.38 -21.46
C SER A 388 -17.26 -2.22 -20.54
N GLY A 389 -16.25 -1.41 -20.24
CA GLY A 389 -16.36 -0.18 -19.47
C GLY A 389 -16.80 1.01 -20.32
N GLU A 390 -16.63 2.21 -19.76
CA GLU A 390 -16.97 3.46 -20.44
C GLU A 390 -15.92 3.86 -21.48
N LYS A 391 -14.64 3.65 -21.16
CA LYS A 391 -13.50 4.02 -22.02
C LYS A 391 -12.68 2.82 -22.44
N ALA A 392 -12.59 1.83 -21.57
CA ALA A 392 -11.76 0.66 -21.76
C ALA A 392 -12.53 -0.63 -21.47
N GLY A 393 -11.94 -1.76 -21.84
CA GLY A 393 -12.51 -3.07 -21.59
C GLY A 393 -11.46 -4.14 -21.78
N PHE A 394 -11.81 -5.36 -21.39
CA PHE A 394 -10.94 -6.50 -21.60
C PHE A 394 -11.78 -7.76 -21.82
N TYR A 395 -11.14 -8.79 -22.34
CA TYR A 395 -11.68 -10.14 -22.31
C TYR A 395 -10.66 -11.07 -21.69
N GLY A 396 -11.13 -12.09 -21.00
CA GLY A 396 -10.31 -13.23 -20.57
C GLY A 396 -10.77 -14.49 -21.28
N GLN A 397 -9.83 -15.42 -21.44
CA GLN A 397 -10.08 -16.75 -21.97
C GLN A 397 -9.40 -17.77 -21.07
N ILE A 398 -10.15 -18.76 -20.61
CA ILE A 398 -9.62 -19.92 -19.89
C ILE A 398 -9.24 -20.94 -20.94
N LEU A 399 -7.96 -21.36 -20.93
CA LEU A 399 -7.37 -22.27 -21.92
C LEU A 399 -7.42 -23.73 -21.49
#